data_AF-D3D3R8-F1
#
_entry.id   AF-D3D3R8-F1
#
_cell.length_a   1.000
_cell.length_b   1.000
_cell.length_c   1.000
_cell.angle_alpha   90.00
_cell.angle_beta   90.00
_cell.angle_gamma   90.00
#
_symmetry.space_group_name_H-M   'P 1'
#
loop_
_entity.id
_entity.type
_entity.pdbx_description
1 polymer ?
#
loop_
_entity_poly.entity_id
_entity_poly.type
_entity_poly.pdbx_seq_one_letter_code
_entity_poly.pdbx_strand_id
1 'polypeptide(L)' 'MFVAPVALEDGLDARLGLATPMVATANVRRRGKADLPENTATPDIRVDPDTFTVRVDGEAIEPEPATELPMAQRYFLF' A
#
# COMPACT_ATOMS: atom_id res chain seq x y z
N MET A 1 16.83 -2.59 9.83
CA MET A 1 16.79 -2.26 8.39
C MET A 1 16.28 -3.48 7.64
N PHE A 2 15.28 -3.33 6.77
CA PHE A 2 14.80 -4.46 5.96
C PHE A 2 15.59 -4.57 4.66
N VAL A 3 15.98 -5.78 4.28
CA VAL A 3 16.81 -6.05 3.10
C VAL A 3 16.27 -7.23 2.28
N ALA A 4 16.76 -7.39 1.05
CA ALA A 4 16.55 -8.63 0.30
C ALA A 4 17.31 -9.78 0.99
N PRO A 5 16.80 -11.03 0.98
CA PRO A 5 17.47 -12.18 1.59
C PRO A 5 18.93 -12.33 1.16
N VAL A 6 19.21 -12.14 -0.13
CA VAL A 6 20.56 -12.23 -0.72
C VAL A 6 21.58 -11.29 -0.07
N ALA A 7 21.15 -10.15 0.49
CA ALA A 7 22.06 -9.22 1.15
C ALA A 7 22.60 -9.79 2.48
N LEU A 8 21.78 -10.56 3.20
CA LEU A 8 22.24 -11.27 4.39
C LEU A 8 23.10 -12.47 4.01
N GLU A 9 22.72 -13.19 2.95
CA GLU A 9 23.50 -14.33 2.43
C GLU A 9 24.90 -13.90 1.97
N ASP A 10 25.04 -12.69 1.42
CA ASP A 10 26.30 -12.08 0.98
C ASP A 10 27.09 -11.35 2.10
N GLY A 11 26.65 -11.49 3.37
CA GLY A 11 27.33 -10.92 4.54
C GLY A 11 27.42 -9.40 4.52
N LEU A 12 26.44 -8.72 3.93
CA LEU A 12 26.45 -7.28 3.74
C LEU A 12 26.45 -6.51 5.06
N ASP A 13 25.84 -7.06 6.10
CA ASP A 13 25.81 -6.52 7.45
C ASP A 13 27.21 -6.32 8.02
N ALA A 14 28.07 -7.34 7.93
CA ALA A 14 29.45 -7.29 8.39
C ALA A 14 30.29 -6.32 7.53
N ARG A 15 30.10 -6.35 6.20
CA ARG A 15 30.84 -5.49 5.26
C ARG A 15 30.57 -4.00 5.44
N LEU A 16 29.34 -3.66 5.83
CA LEU A 16 28.93 -2.28 6.07
C LEU A 16 29.10 -1.84 7.54
N GLY A 17 29.37 -2.76 8.46
CA GLY A 17 29.62 -2.45 9.87
C GLY A 17 28.45 -1.72 10.55
N LEU A 18 27.21 -2.02 10.16
CA LEU A 18 26.04 -1.28 10.62
C LEU A 18 25.68 -1.64 12.06
N ALA A 19 25.37 -0.63 12.87
CA ALA A 19 24.85 -0.83 14.22
C ALA A 19 23.38 -1.30 14.23
N THR A 20 22.60 -0.97 13.20
CA THR A 20 21.20 -1.38 13.08
C THR A 20 21.11 -2.79 12.48
N PRO A 21 20.42 -3.74 13.14
CA PRO A 21 20.24 -5.09 12.61
C PRO A 21 19.56 -5.08 11.24
N MET A 22 20.08 -5.88 10.32
CA MET A 22 19.42 -6.19 9.06
C MET A 22 18.43 -7.34 9.25
N VAL A 23 17.26 -7.25 8.60
CA VAL A 23 16.20 -8.26 8.63
C VAL A 23 15.77 -8.56 7.20
N ALA A 24 15.81 -9.83 6.79
CA ALA A 24 15.37 -10.21 5.45
C ALA A 24 13.85 -10.07 5.30
N THR A 25 13.45 -9.49 4.17
CA THR A 25 12.05 -9.54 3.72
C THR A 25 11.64 -10.97 3.37
N ALA A 26 10.38 -11.33 3.63
CA ALA A 26 9.88 -12.69 3.44
C ALA A 26 8.50 -12.71 2.77
N ASN A 27 8.22 -13.81 2.05
CA ASN A 27 6.91 -14.15 1.51
C ASN A 27 6.23 -13.09 0.62
N VAL A 28 7.02 -12.27 -0.09
CA VAL A 28 6.51 -11.17 -0.95
C VAL A 28 5.88 -11.65 -2.27
N ARG A 29 5.93 -12.96 -2.57
CA ARG A 29 5.43 -13.54 -3.83
C ARG A 29 4.15 -14.36 -3.68
N ARG A 30 3.82 -14.82 -2.47
CA ARG A 30 2.64 -15.69 -2.25
C ARG A 30 1.45 -14.94 -1.66
N ARG A 31 1.67 -13.74 -1.10
CA ARG A 31 0.60 -12.89 -0.58
C ARG A 31 -0.17 -12.24 -1.71
N GLY A 32 -1.49 -12.20 -1.60
CA GLY A 32 -2.40 -11.58 -2.55
C GLY A 32 -3.49 -10.73 -1.87
N LYS A 33 -4.53 -10.36 -2.63
CA LYS A 33 -5.63 -9.50 -2.15
C LYS A 33 -6.36 -10.07 -0.92
N ALA A 34 -6.48 -11.39 -0.84
CA ALA A 34 -7.14 -12.08 0.27
C ALA A 34 -6.35 -12.03 1.59
N ASP A 35 -5.05 -11.71 1.56
CA ASP A 35 -4.23 -11.57 2.76
C ASP A 35 -4.32 -10.19 3.42
N LEU A 36 -5.09 -9.24 2.84
CA LEU A 36 -5.25 -7.89 3.39
C LEU A 36 -6.33 -7.87 4.48
N PRO A 37 -5.98 -7.66 5.77
CA PRO A 37 -6.97 -7.64 6.85
C PRO A 37 -8.03 -6.57 6.62
N GLU A 38 -9.29 -6.93 6.82
CA GLU A 38 -10.47 -6.07 6.63
C GLU A 38 -10.65 -5.48 5.20
N ASN A 39 -9.81 -5.86 4.23
CA ASN A 39 -9.72 -5.19 2.92
C ASN A 39 -9.51 -6.18 1.75
N THR A 40 -10.26 -7.28 1.75
CA THR A 40 -10.08 -8.40 0.80
C THR A 40 -10.94 -8.33 -0.47
N ALA A 41 -11.80 -7.31 -0.62
CA ALA A 41 -12.78 -7.23 -1.71
C ALA A 41 -12.14 -7.31 -3.12
N THR A 42 -12.75 -8.10 -4.01
CA THR A 42 -12.35 -8.27 -5.43
C THR A 42 -13.53 -8.06 -6.37
N PRO A 43 -14.10 -6.84 -6.43
CA PRO A 43 -15.29 -6.57 -7.24
C PRO A 43 -14.97 -6.49 -8.74
N ASP A 44 -16.02 -6.54 -9.58
CA ASP A 44 -15.90 -6.22 -11.00
C ASP A 44 -15.83 -4.71 -11.17
N ILE A 45 -14.65 -4.20 -11.51
CA ILE A 45 -14.40 -2.77 -11.72
C ILE A 45 -14.34 -2.49 -13.22
N ARG A 46 -15.20 -1.61 -13.71
CA ARG A 46 -15.20 -1.13 -15.10
C ARG A 46 -14.99 0.38 -15.14
N VAL A 47 -14.20 0.83 -16.12
CA VAL A 47 -13.97 2.25 -16.38
C VAL A 47 -14.42 2.55 -17.80
N ASP A 48 -15.32 3.51 -17.94
CA ASP A 48 -15.72 4.02 -19.25
C ASP A 48 -14.58 4.86 -19.86
N PRO A 49 -14.10 4.57 -21.08
CA PRO A 49 -12.90 5.20 -21.64
C PRO A 49 -13.10 6.67 -22.05
N ASP A 50 -14.34 7.08 -22.31
CA ASP A 50 -14.65 8.42 -22.82
C ASP A 50 -15.04 9.38 -21.70
N THR A 51 -15.77 8.88 -20.71
CA THR A 51 -16.30 9.66 -19.57
C THR A 51 -15.52 9.48 -18.28
N PHE A 52 -14.67 8.45 -18.20
CA PHE A 52 -13.95 8.02 -17.00
C PHE A 52 -14.85 7.63 -15.81
N THR A 53 -16.14 7.42 -16.03
CA THR A 53 -17.04 6.90 -15.00
C THR A 53 -16.56 5.51 -14.55
N VAL A 54 -16.40 5.35 -13.23
CA VAL A 54 -16.04 4.08 -12.61
C VAL A 54 -17.30 3.38 -12.14
N ARG A 55 -17.47 2.11 -12.52
CA ARG A 55 -18.53 1.24 -12.03
C ARG A 55 -17.94 0.08 -11.23
N VAL A 56 -18.54 -0.19 -10.08
CA VAL A 56 -18.20 -1.32 -9.21
C VAL A 56 -19.44 -2.20 -9.10
N ASP A 57 -19.34 -3.45 -9.55
CA ASP A 57 -20.46 -4.40 -9.58
C ASP A 57 -21.72 -3.86 -10.30
N GLY A 58 -21.50 -3.01 -11.31
CA GLY A 58 -22.53 -2.38 -12.14
C GLY A 58 -22.99 -0.99 -11.67
N GLU A 59 -22.72 -0.63 -10.41
CA GLU A 59 -23.11 0.65 -9.81
C GLU A 59 -22.05 1.73 -10.09
N ALA A 60 -22.49 2.92 -10.53
CA ALA A 60 -21.59 4.04 -10.76
C ALA A 60 -21.16 4.64 -9.41
N ILE A 61 -19.84 4.84 -9.23
CA ILE A 61 -19.28 5.48 -8.05
C ILE A 61 -19.14 6.97 -8.33
N GLU A 62 -19.98 7.76 -7.67
CA GLU A 62 -19.92 9.22 -7.74
C GLU A 62 -19.16 9.77 -6.52
N PRO A 63 -18.06 10.51 -6.72
CA PRO A 63 -17.34 11.11 -5.61
C PRO A 63 -18.10 12.32 -5.07
N GLU A 64 -18.25 12.41 -3.75
CA GLU A 64 -18.70 13.62 -3.06
C GLU A 64 -17.49 14.25 -2.35
N PRO A 65 -16.78 15.19 -3.00
CA PRO A 65 -15.57 15.77 -2.42
C PRO A 65 -15.92 16.62 -1.19
N ALA A 66 -15.28 16.32 -0.07
CA ALA A 66 -15.47 17.07 1.17
C ALA A 66 -14.85 18.47 1.08
N THR A 67 -15.55 19.49 1.58
CA THR A 67 -15.06 20.87 1.63
C THR A 67 -14.17 21.15 2.84
N GLU A 68 -14.28 20.34 3.88
CA GLU A 68 -13.48 20.39 5.10
C GLU A 68 -13.18 18.98 5.61
N LEU A 69 -12.09 18.82 6.37
CA LEU A 69 -11.69 17.54 6.93
C LEU A 69 -11.36 17.66 8.42
N PRO A 70 -11.69 16.64 9.24
CA PRO A 70 -11.12 16.52 10.57
C PRO A 70 -9.60 16.30 10.48
N MET A 71 -8.90 16.51 11.60
CA MET A 71 -7.44 16.35 11.68
C MET A 71 -6.64 17.28 10.75
N ALA A 72 -7.25 18.35 10.23
CA ALA A 72 -6.60 19.37 9.43
C ALA A 72 -6.26 20.61 10.28
N GLN A 73 -6.82 21.78 9.95
CA GLN A 73 -6.47 23.10 10.51
C GLN A 73 -6.42 23.17 12.04
N ARG A 74 -7.19 22.33 12.76
CA ARG A 74 -7.19 22.29 14.23
C ARG A 74 -5.85 21.84 14.84
N TYR A 75 -5.02 21.11 14.11
CA TYR A 75 -3.81 20.45 14.64
C TYR A 75 -2.50 20.97 14.05
N PHE A 76 -2.56 21.81 13.01
CA PHE A 76 -1.38 22.34 12.34
C PHE A 76 -1.33 23.86 12.48
N LEU A 77 -0.15 24.38 12.81
CA LEU A 77 0.07 25.82 12.97
C LEU A 77 0.05 26.54 11.61
N PHE A 78 0.41 25.84 10.53
CA PHE A 78 0.38 26.29 9.14
C PHE A 78 0.10 25.09 8.22
#